data_AF-A0A6N4QDB0-F1
#
_entry.id   AF-A0A6N4QDB0-F1
#
_cell.length_a   1.000
_cell.length_b   1.000
_cell.length_c   1.000
_cell.angle_alpha   90.00
_cell.angle_beta   90.00
_cell.angle_gamma   90.00
#
_symmetry.space_group_name_H-M   'P 1'
#
loop_
_entity.id
_entity.type
_entity.pdbx_description
1 polymer ?
#
loop_
_entity_poly.entity_id
_entity_poly.type
_entity_poly.pdbx_seq_one_letter_code
_entity_poly.pdbx_strand_id
1 'polypeptide(L)' 'MSNTEKKSGKHFVLGEAVRNRVTGQKMYVDANWNPEVTCIYFDTARNSLVKLEVSPDDLEKVEELLSKPV' A
#
# COMPACT_ATOMS: atom_id res chain seq x y z
N MET A 1 -29.14 20.30 -0.89
CA MET A 1 -27.72 20.45 -1.27
C MET A 1 -27.04 19.14 -0.95
N SER A 2 -26.81 18.30 -1.97
CA SER A 2 -26.31 16.95 -1.80
C SER A 2 -24.81 17.01 -1.51
N ASN A 3 -24.44 16.69 -0.27
CA ASN A 3 -23.05 16.64 0.18
C ASN A 3 -22.38 15.37 -0.39
N THR A 4 -21.98 15.40 -1.67
CA THR A 4 -21.12 14.34 -2.23
C THR A 4 -19.67 14.68 -1.93
N GLU A 5 -19.26 14.47 -0.69
CA GLU A 5 -17.86 14.26 -0.37
C GLU A 5 -17.41 13.03 -1.15
N LYS A 6 -16.74 13.27 -2.29
CA LYS A 6 -16.07 12.24 -3.07
C LYS A 6 -14.91 11.72 -2.22
N LYS A 7 -15.20 10.82 -1.27
CA LYS A 7 -14.20 9.88 -0.75
C LYS A 7 -13.79 9.02 -1.94
N SER A 8 -12.75 9.44 -2.65
CA SER A 8 -12.02 8.59 -3.58
C SER A 8 -11.56 7.39 -2.77
N GLY A 9 -12.33 6.30 -2.80
CA GLY A 9 -12.00 5.08 -2.09
C GLY A 9 -10.67 4.59 -2.65
N LYS A 10 -9.59 4.78 -1.89
CA LYS A 10 -8.27 4.30 -2.28
C LYS A 10 -8.36 2.78 -2.40
N HIS A 11 -8.50 2.28 -3.62
CA HIS A 11 -8.48 0.86 -3.89
C HIS A 11 -7.04 0.42 -4.11
N PHE A 12 -6.62 -0.60 -3.37
CA PHE A 12 -5.31 -1.22 -3.47
C PHE A 12 -5.46 -2.57 -4.14
N VAL A 13 -4.51 -2.97 -4.98
CA VAL A 13 -4.52 -4.28 -5.65
C VAL A 13 -3.40 -5.17 -5.14
N LEU A 14 -3.60 -6.49 -5.16
CA LEU A 14 -2.56 -7.45 -4.78
C LEU A 14 -1.26 -7.19 -5.57
N GLY A 15 -0.13 -7.13 -4.88
CA GLY A 15 1.18 -6.84 -5.45
C GLY A 15 1.46 -5.37 -5.73
N GLU A 16 0.52 -4.44 -5.48
CA GLU A 16 0.75 -3.01 -5.66
C GLU A 16 1.83 -2.50 -4.72
N ALA A 17 2.80 -1.76 -5.26
CA ALA A 17 3.83 -1.10 -4.48
C ALA A 17 3.22 0.08 -3.72
N VAL A 18 3.38 0.08 -2.40
CA VAL A 18 2.86 1.12 -1.52
C VAL A 18 3.92 1.57 -0.52
N ARG A 19 3.72 2.77 0.02
CA ARG A 19 4.54 3.33 1.09
C ARG A 19 3.66 3.65 2.28
N ASN A 20 4.07 3.21 3.47
CA ASN A 20 3.49 3.66 4.72
C ASN A 20 3.94 5.11 4.97
N ARG A 21 2.99 6.04 5.12
CA ARG A 21 3.26 7.47 5.33
C ARG A 21 3.82 7.78 6.71
N VAL A 22 3.49 6.96 7.71
CA VAL A 22 3.93 7.12 9.10
C VAL A 22 5.39 6.69 9.25
N THR A 23 5.74 5.53 8.72
CA THR A 23 7.09 4.96 8.88
C THR A 23 8.01 5.25 7.70
N GLY A 24 7.45 5.67 6.56
CA GLY A 24 8.17 5.82 5.30
C GLY A 24 8.55 4.50 4.61
N GLN A 25 8.19 3.36 5.20
CA GLN A 25 8.55 2.01 4.71
C GLN A 25 7.86 1.69 3.39
N LYS A 26 8.63 1.21 2.41
CA LYS A 26 8.09 0.65 1.16
C LYS A 26 7.68 -0.82 1.37
N MET A 27 6.53 -1.18 0.84
CA MET A 27 5.87 -2.47 1.02
C MET A 27 5.07 -2.84 -0.24
N TYR A 28 4.51 -4.04 -0.25
CA TYR A 28 3.61 -4.51 -1.29
C TYR A 28 2.31 -5.00 -0.69
N VAL A 29 1.20 -4.82 -1.38
CA VAL A 29 -0.12 -5.28 -0.92
C VAL A 29 -0.19 -6.81 -1.03
N ASP A 30 -0.59 -7.49 0.05
CA ASP A 30 -0.80 -8.94 0.14
C ASP A 30 -2.30 -9.29 0.21
N ALA A 31 -3.12 -8.43 0.79
CA ALA A 31 -4.58 -8.57 0.83
C ALA A 31 -5.28 -7.21 1.02
N ASN A 32 -6.48 -7.06 0.45
CA ASN A 32 -7.23 -5.81 0.40
C ASN A 32 -8.72 -5.96 0.75
N TRP A 33 -9.14 -7.11 1.30
CA TRP A 33 -10.54 -7.47 1.53
C TRP A 33 -11.08 -7.09 2.92
N ASN A 34 -10.26 -6.41 3.73
CA ASN A 34 -10.57 -5.93 5.09
C ASN A 34 -10.54 -4.39 5.12
N PRO A 35 -11.08 -3.74 6.19
CA PRO A 35 -10.97 -2.29 6.36
C PRO A 35 -9.51 -1.82 6.40
N GLU A 36 -8.60 -2.68 6.87
CA GLU A 36 -7.16 -2.50 6.77
C GLU A 36 -6.59 -3.30 5.60
N VAL A 37 -5.52 -2.78 5.01
CA VAL A 37 -4.81 -3.39 3.89
C VAL A 37 -3.63 -4.17 4.46
N THR A 38 -3.57 -5.47 4.19
CA THR A 38 -2.40 -6.27 4.54
C THR A 38 -1.28 -5.93 3.57
N CYS A 39 -0.15 -5.46 4.10
CA CYS A 39 1.07 -5.18 3.36
C CYS A 39 2.19 -6.10 3.82
N ILE A 40 3.14 -6.36 2.94
CA ILE A 40 4.33 -7.17 3.20
C ILE A 40 5.60 -6.40 2.83
N TYR A 41 6.64 -6.52 3.65
CA TYR A 41 7.97 -6.05 3.33
C TYR A 41 9.03 -7.06 3.76
N PHE A 42 10.21 -6.96 3.16
CA PHE A 42 11.35 -7.76 3.56
C PHE A 42 12.16 -7.01 4.63
N ASP A 43 12.26 -7.60 5.81
CA ASP A 43 13.13 -7.13 6.89
C ASP A 43 14.52 -7.74 6.72
N THR A 44 15.49 -6.92 6.34
CA THR A 44 16.88 -7.34 6.11
C THR A 44 17.60 -7.70 7.40
N ALA A 45 17.24 -7.10 8.54
CA ALA A 45 17.87 -7.40 9.82
C ALA A 45 17.43 -8.78 10.34
N ARG A 46 16.18 -9.14 10.08
CA ARG A 46 15.60 -10.45 10.46
C ARG A 46 15.69 -11.49 9.35
N ASN A 47 16.14 -11.11 8.15
CA ASN A 47 16.17 -11.93 6.94
C ASN A 47 14.83 -12.65 6.69
N SER A 48 13.72 -11.92 6.81
CA SER A 48 12.36 -12.49 6.75
C SER A 48 11.34 -11.54 6.15
N LEU A 49 10.24 -12.10 5.66
CA LEU A 49 9.08 -11.32 5.20
C LEU A 49 8.16 -11.03 6.38
N VAL A 50 7.84 -9.76 6.57
CA VAL A 50 6.97 -9.27 7.64
C VAL A 50 5.66 -8.79 7.02
N LYS A 51 4.53 -9.32 7.52
CA LYS A 51 3.18 -8.89 7.16
C LYS A 51 2.63 -7.97 8.24
N LEU A 52 1.92 -6.92 7.83
CA LEU A 52 1.23 -6.00 8.72
C LEU A 52 -0.08 -5.53 8.10
N GLU A 53 -1.06 -5.23 8.94
CA GLU A 53 -2.29 -4.56 8.55
C GLU A 53 -2.09 -3.04 8.70
N VAL A 54 -2.48 -2.29 7.67
CA VAL A 54 -2.25 -0.84 7.59
C VAL A 54 -3.52 -0.15 7.13
N SER A 55 -3.84 0.98 7.77
CA SER A 55 -4.96 1.81 7.33
C SER A 55 -4.75 2.30 5.88
N PRO A 56 -5.78 2.22 5.01
CA PRO A 56 -5.77 2.82 3.67
C PRO A 56 -5.35 4.30 3.65
N ASP A 57 -5.65 5.04 4.71
CA ASP A 57 -5.35 6.47 4.81
C ASP A 57 -3.86 6.75 4.97
N ASP A 58 -3.16 5.83 5.62
CA ASP A 58 -1.71 5.85 5.87
C ASP A 58 -0.91 5.27 4.70
N LEU A 59 -1.57 4.75 3.68
CA LEU A 59 -0.92 4.23 2.47
C LEU A 59 -0.90 5.25 1.33
N GLU A 60 0.24 5.27 0.65
CA GLU A 60 0.47 6.01 -0.59
C GLU A 60 0.93 5.03 -1.68
N LYS A 61 0.36 5.13 -2.88
CA LYS A 61 0.78 4.32 -4.02
C LYS A 61 2.15 4.80 -4.50
N VAL A 62 3.05 3.86 -4.76
CA VAL A 62 4.35 4.15 -5.36
C VAL A 62 4.23 3.81 -6.84
N GLU A 63 4.22 4.82 -7.69
CA GLU A 63 4.40 4.58 -9.13
C GLU A 63 5.86 4.16 -9.35
N GLU A 64 6.07 2.85 -9.54
CA GLU A 64 7.29 2.41 -10.21
C GLU A 64 7.15 2.83 -11.67
N LEU A 65 7.94 3.82 -12.07
CA LEU A 65 8.19 4.10 -13.47
C LEU A 65 8.89 2.87 -14.05
N LEU A 66 8.10 1.89 -14.49
CA LEU A 66 8.57 0.86 -15.39
C LEU A 66 9.06 1.59 -16.63
N SER A 67 10.37 1.83 -16.69
CA SER A 67 11.04 2.40 -17.85
C SER A 67 10.53 1.64 -19.07
N LYS A 68 9.88 2.36 -20.00
CA LYS A 68 9.37 1.77 -21.23
C LYS A 68 10.49 0.96 -21.88
N PRO A 69 10.21 -0.25 -22.41
CA PRO A 69 11.21 -0.99 -23.16
C PRO A 69 11.75 -0.11 -24.30
N VAL A 70 13.09 -0.04 -24.40
CA VAL A 70 13.83 0.61 -25.49
C VAL A 70 13.75 -0.26 -26.74
#